data_AF-A0A7Y6K2H4-F1
#
_entry.id   AF-A0A7Y6K2H4-F1
#
_cell.length_a   1.000
_cell.length_b   1.000
_cell.length_c   1.000
_cell.angle_alpha   90.00
_cell.angle_beta   90.00
_cell.angle_gamma   90.00
#
_symmetry.space_group_name_H-M   'P 1'
#
loop_
_entity.id
_entity.type
_entity.pdbx_description
1 polymer ?
#
loop_
_entity_poly.entity_id
_entity_poly.type
_entity_poly.pdbx_seq_one_letter_code
_entity_poly.pdbx_strand_id
1 'polypeptide(L)'
;MFEFESASFRLPSEHWLDETNERLSRDGMLPARRPMEAYRLWCIESNQSIGLGGEATRVIGEWFAKNTQYGKHVQQPFRQSVCFFDLSFWEISLPLVYGSVRIEPLKQIRGMPSALRERLARDAVGFEEYFQHFTAAYNFFVSIEKLERIKGDGESPLYCEFLAAADRHLLSATSLLLAENMKAIEDCRHVVELSLKAVLNVVRGIDESQLKRKPYNHGLPSTFEAVADCLAPEKMPISVSDLHIFPSIEVRYQATDFMLNDLWQAFKLSQQLATFCMKHVLTRLMKNKDREKPW
;
A
#
# COMPACT_ATOMS: atom_id res chain seq x y z
N MET A 1 -13.64 39.31 -16.86
CA MET A 1 -14.00 38.32 -17.89
C MET A 1 -12.76 37.47 -18.07
N PHE A 2 -12.65 36.36 -17.33
CA PHE A 2 -11.55 35.42 -17.47
C PHE A 2 -12.03 34.36 -18.44
N GLU A 3 -11.46 34.34 -19.65
CA GLU A 3 -11.63 33.24 -20.58
C GLU A 3 -11.02 32.00 -19.94
N PHE A 4 -11.87 31.08 -19.50
CA PHE A 4 -11.44 29.70 -19.33
C PHE A 4 -11.26 29.14 -20.74
N GLU A 5 -10.03 29.14 -21.24
CA GLU A 5 -9.66 28.24 -22.35
C GLU A 5 -10.12 26.85 -21.94
N SER A 6 -11.07 26.28 -22.70
CA SER A 6 -11.43 24.89 -22.56
C SER A 6 -10.18 24.07 -22.90
N ALA A 7 -9.42 23.64 -21.88
CA ALA A 7 -8.25 22.82 -22.08
C ALA A 7 -8.67 21.58 -22.87
N SER A 8 -8.28 21.52 -24.15
CA SER A 8 -8.54 20.37 -25.01
C SER A 8 -7.99 19.13 -24.30
N PHE A 9 -8.81 18.10 -24.09
CA PHE A 9 -8.35 16.81 -23.61
C PHE A 9 -7.28 16.27 -24.58
N ARG A 10 -6.06 15.99 -24.10
CA ARG A 10 -4.92 15.63 -24.95
C ARG A 10 -4.60 14.16 -24.72
N LEU A 11 -4.35 13.44 -25.80
CA LEU A 11 -3.89 12.05 -25.75
C LEU A 11 -2.39 11.99 -26.07
N PRO A 12 -1.64 11.06 -25.45
CA PRO A 12 -0.24 10.85 -25.79
C PRO A 12 -0.13 10.32 -27.22
N SER A 13 0.80 10.89 -28.00
CA SER A 13 1.13 10.39 -29.35
C SER A 13 2.07 9.20 -29.25
N GLU A 14 2.13 8.37 -30.30
CA GLU A 14 3.09 7.26 -30.37
C GLU A 14 4.53 7.75 -30.25
N HIS A 15 4.89 8.85 -30.93
CA HIS A 15 6.21 9.44 -30.83
C HIS A 15 6.59 9.83 -29.39
N TRP A 16 5.65 10.41 -28.64
CA TRP A 16 5.88 10.74 -27.23
C TRP A 16 6.09 9.48 -26.37
N LEU A 17 5.38 8.39 -26.66
CA LEU A 17 5.51 7.11 -25.97
C LEU A 17 6.87 6.44 -26.27
N ASP A 18 7.33 6.50 -27.52
CA ASP A 18 8.64 6.02 -27.93
C ASP A 18 9.75 6.75 -27.17
N GLU A 19 9.76 8.10 -27.23
CA GLU A 19 10.75 8.94 -26.55
C GLU A 19 10.75 8.73 -25.04
N THR A 20 9.55 8.63 -24.45
CA THR A 20 9.40 8.38 -23.02
C THR A 20 9.93 7.01 -22.62
N ASN A 21 9.61 5.95 -23.38
CA ASN A 21 10.13 4.63 -23.08
C ASN A 21 11.65 4.54 -23.25
N GLU A 22 12.22 5.19 -24.28
CA GLU A 22 13.67 5.27 -24.45
C GLU A 22 14.34 5.98 -23.28
N ARG A 23 13.78 7.11 -22.84
CA ARG A 23 14.25 7.84 -21.66
C ARG A 23 14.23 6.95 -20.42
N LEU A 24 13.08 6.35 -20.11
CA LEU A 24 12.92 5.47 -18.94
C LEU A 24 13.83 4.23 -19.01
N SER A 25 14.06 3.69 -20.21
CA SER A 25 14.98 2.58 -20.39
C SER A 25 16.43 2.99 -20.17
N ARG A 26 16.82 4.18 -20.61
CA ARG A 26 18.16 4.74 -20.39
C ARG A 26 18.41 5.00 -18.89
N ASP A 27 17.37 5.39 -18.17
CA ASP A 27 17.38 5.58 -16.73
C ASP A 27 17.35 4.25 -15.93
N GLY A 28 17.51 3.10 -16.61
CA GLY A 28 17.56 1.79 -15.96
C GLY A 28 16.21 1.28 -15.43
N MET A 29 15.11 1.97 -15.74
CA MET A 29 13.80 1.60 -15.19
C MET A 29 13.35 0.23 -15.71
N LEU A 30 12.95 -0.64 -14.79
CA LEU A 30 12.41 -1.95 -15.12
C LEU A 30 11.16 -1.82 -16.00
N PRO A 31 10.99 -2.66 -17.05
CA PRO A 31 9.86 -2.57 -17.97
C PRO A 31 8.48 -2.55 -17.29
N ALA A 32 8.32 -3.25 -16.16
CA ALA A 32 7.07 -3.29 -15.40
C ALA A 32 6.64 -1.94 -14.81
N ARG A 33 7.60 -1.04 -14.55
CA ARG A 33 7.35 0.28 -13.95
C ARG A 33 7.10 1.38 -14.98
N ARG A 34 7.55 1.17 -16.22
CA ARG A 34 7.53 2.19 -17.27
C ARG A 34 6.13 2.68 -17.66
N PRO A 35 5.09 1.82 -17.76
CA PRO A 35 3.74 2.31 -18.07
C PRO A 35 3.23 3.31 -17.02
N MET A 36 3.51 3.04 -15.75
CA MET A 36 3.08 3.88 -14.64
C MET A 36 3.86 5.19 -14.58
N GLU A 37 5.15 5.14 -14.88
CA GLU A 37 5.97 6.34 -14.93
C GLU A 37 5.63 7.19 -16.15
N ALA A 38 5.39 6.59 -17.31
CA ALA A 38 4.87 7.30 -18.49
C ALA A 38 3.52 7.95 -18.17
N TYR A 39 2.60 7.25 -17.50
CA TYR A 39 1.34 7.84 -17.07
C TYR A 39 1.54 9.06 -16.17
N ARG A 40 2.45 8.98 -15.19
CA ARG A 40 2.80 10.12 -14.33
C ARG A 40 3.36 11.30 -15.14
N LEU A 41 4.34 11.02 -15.99
CA LEU A 41 5.00 12.03 -16.84
C LEU A 41 3.98 12.71 -17.73
N TRP A 42 3.07 11.94 -18.33
CA TRP A 42 1.98 12.47 -19.13
C TRP A 42 1.08 13.41 -18.33
N CYS A 43 0.63 13.02 -17.15
CA CYS A 43 -0.22 13.88 -16.30
C CYS A 43 0.49 15.22 -15.95
N ILE A 44 1.80 15.17 -15.73
CA ILE A 44 2.60 16.37 -15.43
C ILE A 44 2.78 17.25 -16.67
N GLU A 45 3.21 16.67 -17.78
CA GLU A 45 3.53 17.40 -19.02
C GLU A 45 2.26 17.96 -19.69
N SER A 46 1.14 17.23 -19.64
CA SER A 46 -0.14 17.68 -20.16
C SER A 46 -0.91 18.59 -19.21
N ASN A 47 -0.48 18.70 -17.94
CA ASN A 47 -1.22 19.35 -16.85
C ASN A 47 -2.66 18.82 -16.71
N GLN A 48 -2.87 17.52 -16.98
CA GLN A 48 -4.17 16.84 -16.90
C GLN A 48 -4.18 15.85 -15.73
N SER A 49 -5.21 15.97 -14.89
CA SER A 49 -5.55 14.93 -13.91
C SER A 49 -6.39 13.88 -14.58
N ILE A 50 -5.76 12.79 -14.99
CA ILE A 50 -6.44 11.67 -15.65
C ILE A 50 -6.80 10.62 -14.59
N GLY A 51 -7.93 9.94 -14.76
CA GLY A 51 -8.31 8.78 -13.97
C GLY A 51 -7.86 7.49 -14.62
N LEU A 52 -7.64 6.44 -13.82
CA LEU A 52 -7.44 5.10 -14.36
C LEU A 52 -8.73 4.62 -15.05
N GLY A 53 -8.62 4.15 -16.29
CA GLY A 53 -9.76 3.87 -17.18
C GLY A 53 -10.13 5.00 -18.13
N GLY A 54 -9.47 6.16 -18.04
CA GLY A 54 -9.54 7.21 -19.05
C GLY A 54 -8.80 6.85 -20.33
N GLU A 55 -9.15 7.51 -21.44
CA GLU A 55 -8.64 7.19 -22.77
C GLU A 55 -7.11 7.33 -22.88
N ALA A 56 -6.52 8.35 -22.25
CA ALA A 56 -5.06 8.51 -22.22
C ALA A 56 -4.36 7.33 -21.50
N THR A 57 -4.91 6.88 -20.39
CA THR A 57 -4.39 5.73 -19.62
C THR A 57 -4.49 4.43 -20.44
N ARG A 58 -5.57 4.28 -21.21
CA ARG A 58 -5.76 3.16 -22.15
C ARG A 58 -4.71 3.16 -23.25
N VAL A 59 -4.47 4.31 -23.89
CA VAL A 59 -3.46 4.47 -24.95
C VAL A 59 -2.06 4.11 -24.44
N ILE A 60 -1.66 4.63 -23.27
CA ILE A 60 -0.37 4.31 -22.65
C ILE A 60 -0.26 2.81 -22.36
N GLY A 61 -1.28 2.23 -21.71
CA GLY A 61 -1.30 0.82 -21.37
C GLY A 61 -1.19 -0.10 -22.59
N GLU A 62 -1.95 0.19 -23.64
CA GLU A 62 -1.93 -0.58 -24.89
C GLU A 62 -0.59 -0.48 -25.62
N TRP A 63 0.03 0.70 -25.66
CA TRP A 63 1.34 0.86 -26.28
C TRP A 63 2.40 0.06 -25.54
N PHE A 64 2.46 0.13 -24.20
CA PHE A 64 3.44 -0.65 -23.45
C PHE A 64 3.18 -2.16 -23.50
N ALA A 65 1.92 -2.59 -23.54
CA ALA A 65 1.56 -4.00 -23.73
C ALA A 65 2.03 -4.55 -25.08
N LYS A 66 1.99 -3.73 -26.14
CA LYS A 66 2.48 -4.09 -27.49
C LYS A 66 4.00 -4.07 -27.60
N ASN A 67 4.66 -3.14 -26.91
CA ASN A 67 6.09 -2.85 -27.09
C ASN A 67 6.99 -3.38 -25.96
N THR A 68 6.44 -4.12 -25.00
CA THR A 68 7.19 -4.77 -23.92
C THR A 68 6.92 -6.26 -23.90
N GLN A 69 7.92 -7.07 -23.53
CA GLN A 69 7.76 -8.51 -23.38
C GLN A 69 6.51 -8.87 -22.55
N TYR A 70 5.71 -9.82 -23.06
CA TYR A 70 4.50 -10.28 -22.40
C TYR A 70 4.77 -10.69 -20.95
N GLY A 71 3.91 -10.27 -20.02
CA GLY A 71 4.06 -10.51 -18.59
C GLY A 71 5.05 -9.57 -17.86
N LYS A 72 5.90 -8.82 -18.59
CA LYS A 72 6.78 -7.81 -17.98
C LYS A 72 6.18 -6.40 -17.91
N HIS A 73 4.98 -6.19 -18.45
CA HIS A 73 4.25 -4.91 -18.43
C HIS A 73 3.13 -4.86 -17.38
N VAL A 74 2.89 -5.97 -16.65
CA VAL A 74 1.73 -6.12 -15.78
C VAL A 74 2.10 -5.81 -14.32
N GLN A 75 2.28 -4.53 -14.02
CA GLN A 75 1.76 -4.02 -12.75
C GLN A 75 0.49 -3.29 -13.13
N GLN A 76 -0.67 -3.92 -12.90
CA GLN A 76 -1.92 -3.19 -13.03
C GLN A 76 -1.84 -1.96 -12.13
N PRO A 77 -2.40 -0.81 -12.53
CA PRO A 77 -2.31 0.43 -11.76
C PRO A 77 -3.16 0.40 -10.48
N PHE A 78 -3.54 -0.80 -10.03
CA PHE A 78 -4.38 -1.08 -8.89
C PHE A 78 -3.63 -1.97 -7.93
N ARG A 79 -3.64 -1.58 -6.67
CA ARG A 79 -3.37 -2.51 -5.59
C ARG A 79 -4.67 -3.14 -5.12
N GLN A 80 -4.61 -4.31 -4.51
CA GLN A 80 -5.77 -4.98 -3.93
C GLN A 80 -5.75 -4.85 -2.41
N SER A 81 -6.93 -4.70 -1.83
CA SER A 81 -7.23 -4.89 -0.41
C SER A 81 -8.55 -5.64 -0.29
N VAL A 82 -9.07 -5.79 0.92
CA VAL A 82 -10.35 -6.46 1.19
C VAL A 82 -11.14 -5.67 2.24
N CYS A 83 -12.48 -5.68 2.16
CA CYS A 83 -13.35 -5.34 3.28
C CYS A 83 -14.21 -6.53 3.69
N PHE A 84 -14.67 -6.50 4.94
CA PHE A 84 -15.62 -7.48 5.46
C PHE A 84 -16.98 -6.82 5.64
N PHE A 85 -18.01 -7.35 4.98
CA PHE A 85 -19.39 -6.87 5.09
C PHE A 85 -20.37 -7.99 4.77
N ASP A 86 -21.46 -8.08 5.52
CA ASP A 86 -22.49 -9.13 5.36
C ASP A 86 -21.88 -10.54 5.44
N LEU A 87 -21.00 -10.75 6.42
CA LEU A 87 -20.26 -12.01 6.68
C LEU A 87 -19.38 -12.49 5.51
N SER A 88 -19.06 -11.62 4.57
CA SER A 88 -18.28 -11.96 3.38
C SER A 88 -17.11 -10.99 3.18
N PHE A 89 -16.01 -11.50 2.63
CA PHE A 89 -14.87 -10.70 2.20
C PHE A 89 -15.07 -10.21 0.76
N TRP A 90 -14.92 -8.91 0.55
CA TRP A 90 -15.07 -8.25 -0.75
C TRP A 90 -13.78 -7.59 -1.18
N GLU A 91 -13.34 -7.84 -2.41
CA GLU A 91 -12.13 -7.24 -2.97
C GLU A 91 -12.31 -5.73 -3.15
N ILE A 92 -11.29 -4.96 -2.76
CA ILE A 92 -11.19 -3.53 -2.98
C ILE A 92 -10.06 -3.25 -3.97
N SER A 93 -10.37 -2.51 -5.03
CA SER A 93 -9.41 -1.96 -5.97
C SER A 93 -8.87 -0.62 -5.47
N LEU A 94 -7.56 -0.50 -5.23
CA LEU A 94 -6.91 0.75 -4.81
C LEU A 94 -6.20 1.38 -6.02
N PRO A 95 -6.80 2.39 -6.69
CA PRO A 95 -6.22 2.99 -7.88
C PRO A 95 -5.00 3.86 -7.57
N LEU A 96 -3.92 3.80 -8.35
CA LEU A 96 -2.87 4.83 -8.29
C LEU A 96 -3.33 6.08 -9.06
N VAL A 97 -3.49 7.18 -8.34
CA VAL A 97 -3.92 8.46 -8.91
C VAL A 97 -2.78 9.47 -8.94
N TYR A 98 -2.64 10.19 -10.06
CA TYR A 98 -1.81 11.38 -10.18
C TYR A 98 -2.68 12.62 -10.37
N GLY A 99 -2.37 13.69 -9.63
CA GLY A 99 -3.17 14.92 -9.63
C GLY A 99 -4.38 14.85 -8.70
N SER A 100 -5.41 15.63 -9.04
CA SER A 100 -6.61 15.80 -8.21
C SER A 100 -7.79 15.05 -8.83
N VAL A 101 -7.88 13.74 -8.60
CA VAL A 101 -9.01 12.91 -9.05
C VAL A 101 -9.90 12.56 -7.88
N ARG A 102 -11.22 12.68 -8.07
CA ARG A 102 -12.21 12.22 -7.10
C ARG A 102 -12.32 10.69 -7.16
N ILE A 103 -11.88 10.02 -6.11
CA ILE A 103 -12.08 8.58 -5.92
C ILE A 103 -13.37 8.39 -5.14
N GLU A 104 -14.27 7.54 -5.64
CA GLU A 104 -15.45 7.09 -4.91
C GLU A 104 -15.16 5.71 -4.30
N PRO A 105 -15.00 5.60 -2.97
CA PRO A 105 -14.61 4.35 -2.30
C PRO A 105 -15.54 3.19 -2.62
N LEU A 106 -16.87 3.37 -2.51
CA LEU A 106 -17.85 2.30 -2.76
C LEU A 106 -17.78 1.73 -4.18
N LYS A 107 -17.36 2.52 -5.18
CA LYS A 107 -17.16 2.05 -6.57
C LYS A 107 -15.92 1.17 -6.70
N GLN A 108 -15.02 1.17 -5.72
CA GLN A 108 -13.82 0.36 -5.70
C GLN A 108 -14.06 -1.07 -5.20
N ILE A 109 -15.22 -1.35 -4.60
CA ILE A 109 -15.58 -2.69 -4.15
C ILE A 109 -16.00 -3.54 -5.36
N ARG A 110 -15.20 -4.56 -5.67
CA ARG A 110 -15.42 -5.49 -6.78
C ARG A 110 -16.33 -6.64 -6.38
N GLY A 111 -17.13 -7.12 -7.31
CA GLY A 111 -18.05 -8.26 -7.11
C GLY A 111 -19.26 -7.99 -6.21
N MET A 112 -19.27 -6.92 -5.40
CA MET A 112 -20.39 -6.61 -4.51
C MET A 112 -21.67 -6.21 -5.28
N PRO A 113 -22.81 -6.91 -5.07
CA PRO A 113 -24.10 -6.53 -5.63
C PRO A 113 -24.52 -5.12 -5.24
N SER A 114 -25.24 -4.42 -6.13
CA SER A 114 -25.69 -3.04 -5.90
C SER A 114 -26.52 -2.90 -4.62
N ALA A 115 -27.43 -3.84 -4.36
CA ALA A 115 -28.26 -3.84 -3.15
C ALA A 115 -27.42 -3.92 -1.85
N LEU A 116 -26.34 -4.72 -1.83
CA LEU A 116 -25.43 -4.80 -0.68
C LEU A 116 -24.61 -3.53 -0.54
N ARG A 117 -24.13 -2.96 -1.65
CA ARG A 117 -23.39 -1.69 -1.65
C ARG A 117 -24.26 -0.54 -1.14
N GLU A 118 -25.54 -0.49 -1.52
CA GLU A 118 -26.51 0.47 -1.01
C GLU A 118 -26.81 0.27 0.47
N ARG A 119 -26.90 -0.98 0.95
CA ARG A 119 -27.02 -1.29 2.38
C ARG A 119 -25.82 -0.76 3.16
N LEU A 120 -24.60 -1.06 2.71
CA LEU A 120 -23.37 -0.53 3.30
C LEU A 120 -23.38 1.00 3.33
N ALA A 121 -23.81 1.65 2.25
CA ALA A 121 -23.86 3.12 2.18
C ALA A 121 -24.88 3.75 3.15
N ARG A 122 -25.93 3.02 3.55
CA ARG A 122 -26.96 3.50 4.50
C ARG A 122 -26.63 3.16 5.95
N ASP A 123 -25.80 2.16 6.18
CA ASP A 123 -25.25 1.84 7.50
C ASP A 123 -24.15 2.84 7.86
N ALA A 124 -24.49 3.86 8.65
CA ALA A 124 -23.56 4.93 9.00
C ALA A 124 -22.28 4.41 9.70
N VAL A 125 -22.42 3.38 10.55
CA VAL A 125 -21.28 2.82 11.28
C VAL A 125 -20.44 1.96 10.35
N GLY A 126 -21.07 1.03 9.64
CA GLY A 126 -20.36 0.16 8.69
C GLY A 126 -19.69 0.94 7.56
N PHE A 127 -20.33 2.01 7.06
CA PHE A 127 -19.75 2.89 6.06
C PHE A 127 -18.51 3.63 6.58
N GLU A 128 -18.58 4.20 7.78
CA GLU A 128 -17.44 4.90 8.37
C GLU A 128 -16.26 3.94 8.61
N GLU A 129 -16.51 2.74 9.14
CA GLU A 129 -15.47 1.74 9.32
C GLU A 129 -14.84 1.32 7.99
N TYR A 130 -15.65 1.08 6.96
CA TYR A 130 -15.19 0.79 5.62
C TYR A 130 -14.35 1.95 5.06
N PHE A 131 -14.81 3.19 5.21
CA PHE A 131 -14.14 4.37 4.69
C PHE A 131 -12.78 4.61 5.37
N GLN A 132 -12.71 4.42 6.69
CA GLN A 132 -11.45 4.47 7.44
C GLN A 132 -10.49 3.38 6.97
N HIS A 133 -10.97 2.15 6.80
CA HIS A 133 -10.16 1.05 6.28
C HIS A 133 -9.65 1.34 4.87
N PHE A 134 -10.53 1.76 3.95
CA PHE A 134 -10.18 2.14 2.59
C PHE A 134 -9.08 3.21 2.57
N THR A 135 -9.23 4.25 3.39
CA THR A 135 -8.26 5.34 3.50
C THR A 135 -6.91 4.86 4.03
N ALA A 136 -6.91 3.98 5.04
CA ALA A 136 -5.68 3.39 5.56
C ALA A 136 -4.97 2.54 4.50
N ALA A 137 -5.69 1.65 3.83
CA ALA A 137 -5.16 0.79 2.77
C ALA A 137 -4.60 1.61 1.59
N TYR A 138 -5.35 2.64 1.16
CA TYR A 138 -4.91 3.56 0.11
C TYR A 138 -3.64 4.33 0.51
N ASN A 139 -3.59 4.86 1.74
CA ASN A 139 -2.43 5.59 2.24
C ASN A 139 -1.18 4.70 2.35
N PHE A 140 -1.35 3.44 2.78
CA PHE A 140 -0.25 2.48 2.79
C PHE A 140 0.25 2.20 1.39
N PHE A 141 -0.65 1.92 0.44
CA PHE A 141 -0.29 1.69 -0.97
C PHE A 141 0.50 2.87 -1.55
N VAL A 142 -0.02 4.09 -1.44
CA VAL A 142 0.66 5.30 -1.93
C VAL A 142 2.01 5.50 -1.23
N SER A 143 2.13 5.10 0.04
CA SER A 143 3.37 5.23 0.78
C SER A 143 4.44 4.22 0.35
N ILE A 144 4.05 3.00 -0.03
CA ILE A 144 4.95 2.04 -0.69
C ILE A 144 5.46 2.62 -2.02
N GLU A 145 4.57 3.17 -2.84
CA GLU A 145 4.96 3.81 -4.10
C GLU A 145 5.94 4.98 -3.88
N LYS A 146 5.75 5.77 -2.81
CA LYS A 146 6.68 6.84 -2.43
C LYS A 146 8.03 6.27 -1.97
N LEU A 147 8.02 5.21 -1.17
CA LEU A 147 9.25 4.57 -0.67
C LEU A 147 10.11 4.04 -1.82
N GLU A 148 9.48 3.36 -2.78
CA GLU A 148 10.13 2.83 -3.99
C GLU A 148 10.71 3.93 -4.90
N ARG A 149 10.26 5.18 -4.77
CA ARG A 149 10.86 6.34 -5.44
C ARG A 149 12.01 6.95 -4.65
N ILE A 150 11.91 6.95 -3.33
CA ILE A 150 12.94 7.54 -2.45
C ILE A 150 14.21 6.70 -2.47
N LYS A 151 14.06 5.37 -2.54
CA LYS A 151 15.13 4.37 -2.46
C LYS A 151 16.17 4.49 -3.59
N GLY A 152 15.76 4.88 -4.80
CA GLY A 152 16.64 4.86 -5.99
C GLY A 152 17.15 3.44 -6.32
N ASP A 153 18.21 3.36 -7.12
CA ASP A 153 18.77 2.08 -7.62
C ASP A 153 19.94 1.53 -6.77
N GLY A 154 20.17 2.08 -5.58
CA GLY A 154 21.22 1.63 -4.66
C GLY A 154 20.86 0.39 -3.85
N GLU A 155 21.79 -0.06 -3.00
CA GLU A 155 21.52 -1.13 -2.03
C GLU A 155 20.33 -0.76 -1.14
N SER A 156 19.41 -1.71 -0.95
CA SER A 156 18.16 -1.46 -0.24
C SER A 156 18.46 -1.30 1.25
N PRO A 157 18.16 -0.15 1.87
CA PRO A 157 18.27 -0.05 3.31
C PRO A 157 17.37 -1.09 3.99
N LEU A 158 17.79 -1.63 5.13
CA LEU A 158 17.09 -2.72 5.83
C LEU A 158 15.59 -2.41 6.08
N TYR A 159 15.23 -1.17 6.40
CA TYR A 159 13.82 -0.78 6.55
C TYR A 159 13.01 -0.91 5.26
N CYS A 160 13.61 -0.68 4.08
CA CYS A 160 12.95 -0.90 2.80
C CYS A 160 12.65 -2.38 2.60
N GLU A 161 13.58 -3.26 3.00
CA GLU A 161 13.38 -4.72 2.90
C GLU A 161 12.25 -5.19 3.80
N PHE A 162 12.21 -4.72 5.05
CA PHE A 162 11.11 -5.04 5.97
C PHE A 162 9.76 -4.53 5.46
N LEU A 163 9.69 -3.30 4.94
CA LEU A 163 8.44 -2.74 4.44
C LEU A 163 7.98 -3.43 3.15
N ALA A 164 8.90 -3.76 2.24
CA ALA A 164 8.58 -4.54 1.04
C ALA A 164 8.13 -5.96 1.41
N ALA A 165 8.69 -6.56 2.46
CA ALA A 165 8.24 -7.86 2.97
C ALA A 165 6.85 -7.75 3.62
N ALA A 166 6.60 -6.73 4.46
CA ALA A 166 5.29 -6.48 5.05
C ALA A 166 4.24 -6.30 3.95
N ASP A 167 4.56 -5.56 2.91
CA ASP A 167 3.71 -5.32 1.75
C ASP A 167 3.34 -6.61 0.99
N ARG A 168 4.30 -7.54 0.82
CA ARG A 168 4.04 -8.87 0.26
C ARG A 168 3.13 -9.71 1.16
N HIS A 169 3.37 -9.72 2.47
CA HIS A 169 2.50 -10.43 3.42
C HIS A 169 1.09 -9.86 3.44
N LEU A 170 0.92 -8.55 3.31
CA LEU A 170 -0.40 -7.92 3.27
C LEU A 170 -1.19 -8.29 1.99
N LEU A 171 -0.53 -8.37 0.84
CA LEU A 171 -1.12 -8.89 -0.40
C LEU A 171 -1.49 -10.38 -0.28
N SER A 172 -0.64 -11.16 0.37
CA SER A 172 -0.90 -12.58 0.65
C SER A 172 -2.11 -12.75 1.58
N ALA A 173 -2.16 -12.00 2.69
CA ALA A 173 -3.30 -11.97 3.60
C ALA A 173 -4.59 -11.59 2.87
N THR A 174 -4.56 -10.57 2.00
CA THR A 174 -5.71 -10.18 1.17
C THR A 174 -6.21 -11.35 0.32
N SER A 175 -5.29 -12.04 -0.37
CA SER A 175 -5.61 -13.20 -1.22
C SER A 175 -6.19 -14.36 -0.41
N LEU A 176 -5.63 -14.61 0.78
CA LEU A 176 -6.09 -15.65 1.69
C LEU A 176 -7.48 -15.34 2.26
N LEU A 177 -7.78 -14.10 2.63
CA LEU A 177 -9.09 -13.69 3.12
C LEU A 177 -10.18 -13.80 2.05
N LEU A 178 -9.87 -13.43 0.81
CA LEU A 178 -10.79 -13.63 -0.33
C LEU A 178 -11.08 -15.11 -0.60
N ALA A 179 -10.18 -16.01 -0.20
CA ALA A 179 -10.37 -17.46 -0.23
C ALA A 179 -10.84 -18.04 1.12
N GLU A 180 -11.21 -17.19 2.08
CA GLU A 180 -11.66 -17.54 3.45
C GLU A 180 -10.67 -18.46 4.20
N ASN A 181 -9.37 -18.25 3.95
CA ASN A 181 -8.30 -19.07 4.50
C ASN A 181 -7.74 -18.47 5.79
N MET A 182 -7.83 -19.26 6.87
CA MET A 182 -7.40 -18.90 8.23
C MET A 182 -5.92 -18.52 8.32
N LYS A 183 -5.06 -18.98 7.39
CA LYS A 183 -3.64 -18.61 7.35
C LYS A 183 -3.40 -17.11 7.14
N ALA A 184 -4.42 -16.36 6.71
CA ALA A 184 -4.34 -14.90 6.62
C ALA A 184 -3.86 -14.26 7.94
N ILE A 185 -4.25 -14.81 9.09
CA ILE A 185 -3.88 -14.25 10.40
C ILE A 185 -2.37 -14.29 10.65
N GLU A 186 -1.67 -15.29 10.11
CA GLU A 186 -0.21 -15.39 10.21
C GLU A 186 0.47 -14.30 9.39
N ASP A 187 -0.02 -14.06 8.17
CA ASP A 187 0.48 -12.99 7.32
C ASP A 187 0.23 -11.62 7.95
N CYS A 188 -0.97 -11.38 8.50
CA CYS A 188 -1.28 -10.16 9.25
C CYS A 188 -0.31 -9.95 10.43
N ARG A 189 0.04 -11.00 11.16
CA ARG A 189 1.04 -10.94 12.23
C ARG A 189 2.42 -10.54 11.71
N HIS A 190 2.85 -11.12 10.58
CA HIS A 190 4.14 -10.77 9.96
C HIS A 190 4.17 -9.32 9.47
N VAL A 191 3.07 -8.81 8.89
CA VAL A 191 2.92 -7.39 8.51
C VAL A 191 3.23 -6.47 9.69
N VAL A 192 2.62 -6.74 10.84
CA VAL A 192 2.80 -5.98 12.08
C VAL A 192 4.26 -6.05 12.55
N GLU A 193 4.83 -7.25 12.65
CA GLU A 193 6.20 -7.45 13.13
C GLU A 193 7.23 -6.73 12.25
N LEU A 194 7.13 -6.87 10.92
CA LEU A 194 8.04 -6.26 9.95
C LEU A 194 7.91 -4.73 9.93
N SER A 195 6.68 -4.21 10.01
CA SER A 195 6.44 -2.76 10.04
C SER A 195 7.04 -2.10 11.28
N LEU A 196 6.91 -2.73 12.46
CA LEU A 196 7.52 -2.25 13.69
C LEU A 196 9.06 -2.30 13.63
N LYS A 197 9.63 -3.38 13.08
CA LYS A 197 11.07 -3.53 12.86
C LYS A 197 11.64 -2.45 11.94
N ALA A 198 10.91 -2.08 10.89
CA ALA A 198 11.28 -0.97 10.01
C ALA A 198 11.38 0.36 10.77
N VAL A 199 10.44 0.64 11.68
CA VAL A 199 10.49 1.84 12.54
C VAL A 199 11.69 1.81 13.48
N LEU A 200 11.94 0.69 14.16
CA LEU A 200 13.10 0.56 15.06
C LEU A 200 14.43 0.77 14.32
N ASN A 201 14.55 0.22 13.11
CA ASN A 201 15.73 0.44 12.28
C ASN A 201 15.92 1.93 11.94
N VAL A 202 14.85 2.62 11.52
CA VAL A 202 14.93 4.03 11.07
C VAL A 202 15.07 5.02 12.23
N VAL A 203 14.42 4.76 13.36
CA VAL A 203 14.32 5.70 14.48
C VAL A 203 15.44 5.48 15.50
N ARG A 204 15.77 4.22 15.81
CA ARG A 204 16.80 3.86 16.80
C ARG A 204 18.11 3.36 16.17
N GLY A 205 18.17 3.14 14.85
CA GLY A 205 19.37 2.62 14.21
C GLY A 205 19.66 1.16 14.55
N ILE A 206 18.66 0.39 15.00
CA ILE A 206 18.84 -1.02 15.36
C ILE A 206 19.12 -1.83 14.10
N ASP A 207 20.21 -2.59 14.10
CA ASP A 207 20.63 -3.39 12.95
C ASP A 207 19.92 -4.76 12.88
N GLU A 208 20.12 -5.46 11.77
CA GLU A 208 19.48 -6.76 11.54
C GLU A 208 19.87 -7.80 12.59
N SER A 209 21.12 -7.79 13.05
CA SER A 209 21.63 -8.75 14.03
C SER A 209 20.92 -8.61 15.38
N GLN A 210 20.60 -7.38 15.77
CA GLN A 210 19.86 -7.06 16.98
C GLN A 210 18.37 -7.41 16.84
N LEU A 211 17.76 -7.14 15.68
CA LEU A 211 16.35 -7.48 15.40
C LEU A 211 16.09 -8.98 15.31
N LYS A 212 17.13 -9.78 15.02
CA LYS A 212 17.12 -11.25 15.04
C LYS A 212 17.34 -11.86 16.43
N ARG A 213 17.59 -11.06 17.46
CA ARG A 213 17.78 -11.51 18.85
C ARG A 213 16.58 -11.14 19.72
N LYS A 214 16.48 -11.73 20.91
CA LYS A 214 15.51 -11.29 21.92
C LYS A 214 15.82 -9.84 22.34
N PRO A 215 14.79 -9.01 22.61
CA PRO A 215 13.38 -9.36 22.67
C PRO A 215 12.62 -9.24 21.33
N TYR A 216 13.28 -8.84 20.24
CA TYR A 216 12.63 -8.50 18.96
C TYR A 216 12.38 -9.69 18.03
N ASN A 217 13.12 -10.78 18.20
CA ASN A 217 12.88 -11.97 17.42
C ASN A 217 11.58 -12.62 17.88
N HIS A 218 10.55 -12.57 17.04
CA HIS A 218 9.26 -13.20 17.29
C HIS A 218 8.49 -12.66 18.53
N GLY A 219 9.06 -11.71 19.27
CA GLY A 219 8.44 -11.03 20.40
C GLY A 219 7.64 -9.81 19.96
N LEU A 220 6.45 -10.05 19.42
CA LEU A 220 5.59 -8.98 18.91
C LEU A 220 5.23 -7.93 19.99
N PRO A 221 4.80 -8.28 21.21
CA PRO A 221 4.54 -7.30 22.27
C PRO A 221 5.76 -6.44 22.61
N SER A 222 6.93 -7.05 22.81
CA SER A 222 8.15 -6.32 23.16
C SER A 222 8.65 -5.42 22.01
N THR A 223 8.43 -5.84 20.76
CA THR A 223 8.75 -5.02 19.59
C THR A 223 7.81 -3.81 19.51
N PHE A 224 6.53 -4.01 19.82
CA PHE A 224 5.54 -2.95 19.88
C PHE A 224 5.85 -1.93 20.98
N GLU A 225 6.14 -2.39 22.20
CA GLU A 225 6.51 -1.53 23.32
C GLU A 225 7.75 -0.69 23.01
N ALA A 226 8.78 -1.31 22.42
CA ALA A 226 9.98 -0.58 22.02
C ALA A 226 9.69 0.52 20.98
N VAL A 227 8.74 0.30 20.06
CA VAL A 227 8.30 1.33 19.11
C VAL A 227 7.46 2.41 19.81
N ALA A 228 6.54 2.03 20.70
CA ALA A 228 5.73 2.96 21.49
C ALA A 228 6.62 3.91 22.31
N ASP A 229 7.67 3.38 22.93
CA ASP A 229 8.68 4.17 23.65
C ASP A 229 9.42 5.17 22.75
N CYS A 230 9.62 4.86 21.46
CA CYS A 230 10.26 5.77 20.51
C CYS A 230 9.33 6.88 20.03
N LEU A 231 8.07 6.53 19.76
CA LEU A 231 7.12 7.39 19.06
C LEU A 231 6.19 8.15 20.02
N ALA A 232 6.29 7.85 21.31
CA ALA A 232 5.40 8.22 22.40
C ALA A 232 4.12 7.37 22.42
N PRO A 233 3.82 6.64 23.52
CA PRO A 233 2.72 5.68 23.58
C PRO A 233 1.35 6.25 23.23
N GLU A 234 1.08 7.51 23.59
CA GLU A 234 -0.19 8.20 23.32
C GLU A 234 -0.48 8.45 21.84
N LYS A 235 0.53 8.27 20.98
CA LYS A 235 0.40 8.43 19.52
C LYS A 235 0.19 7.10 18.81
N MET A 236 0.31 5.98 19.52
CA MET A 236 0.10 4.66 18.94
C MET A 236 -1.39 4.49 18.58
N PRO A 237 -1.71 3.93 17.39
CA PRO A 237 -3.10 3.77 16.96
C PRO A 237 -3.85 2.66 17.72
N ILE A 238 -3.11 1.85 18.49
CA ILE A 238 -3.59 0.69 19.24
C ILE A 238 -2.79 0.58 20.55
N SER A 239 -3.22 -0.32 21.42
CA SER A 239 -2.55 -0.73 22.65
C SER A 239 -1.82 -2.08 22.48
N VAL A 240 -0.92 -2.41 23.42
CA VAL A 240 -0.27 -3.73 23.44
C VAL A 240 -1.29 -4.87 23.62
N SER A 241 -2.37 -4.61 24.35
CA SER A 241 -3.43 -5.60 24.55
C SER A 241 -4.09 -5.98 23.24
N ASP A 242 -4.22 -5.08 22.26
CA ASP A 242 -4.86 -5.39 20.97
C ASP A 242 -4.10 -6.47 20.16
N LEU A 243 -2.82 -6.71 20.48
CA LEU A 243 -2.00 -7.74 19.82
C LEU A 243 -2.41 -9.18 20.20
N HIS A 244 -3.28 -9.37 21.21
CA HIS A 244 -3.80 -10.69 21.61
C HIS A 244 -4.57 -11.41 20.50
N ILE A 245 -5.05 -10.64 19.51
CA ILE A 245 -5.73 -11.20 18.34
C ILE A 245 -4.81 -12.08 17.49
N PHE A 246 -3.50 -11.85 17.54
CA PHE A 246 -2.55 -12.66 16.79
C PHE A 246 -2.15 -13.90 17.58
N PRO A 247 -2.24 -15.09 16.98
CA PRO A 247 -1.81 -16.30 17.66
C PRO A 247 -0.30 -16.25 17.94
N SER A 248 0.11 -16.94 19.02
CA SER A 248 1.51 -17.25 19.25
C SER A 248 2.07 -18.03 18.06
N ILE A 249 3.36 -17.87 17.79
CA ILE A 249 4.06 -18.60 16.73
C ILE A 249 4.00 -20.12 16.95
N GLU A 250 3.90 -20.54 18.21
CA GLU A 250 3.79 -21.94 18.61
C GLU A 250 2.48 -22.58 18.15
N VAL A 251 1.44 -21.77 17.91
CA VAL A 251 0.09 -22.23 17.52
C VAL A 251 0.00 -22.51 16.01
N ARG A 252 0.98 -22.08 15.19
CA ARG A 252 0.99 -22.30 13.72
C ARG A 252 0.90 -23.77 13.29
N TYR A 253 1.25 -24.70 14.18
CA TYR A 253 1.19 -26.14 13.91
C TYR A 253 -0.09 -26.80 14.41
N GLN A 254 -1.00 -26.03 15.02
CA GLN A 254 -2.27 -26.51 15.53
C GLN A 254 -3.37 -26.15 14.54
N ALA A 255 -4.32 -27.06 14.34
CA ALA A 255 -5.54 -26.74 13.61
C ALA A 255 -6.39 -25.83 14.51
N THR A 256 -6.32 -24.52 14.27
CA THR A 256 -7.14 -23.52 14.97
C THR A 256 -8.14 -22.95 13.99
N ASP A 257 -9.42 -23.10 14.30
CA ASP A 257 -10.50 -22.45 13.58
C ASP A 257 -10.67 -21.03 14.14
N PHE A 258 -10.56 -20.02 13.27
CA PHE A 258 -10.84 -18.62 13.62
C PHE A 258 -12.19 -18.22 13.02
N MET A 259 -12.93 -17.34 13.70
CA MET A 259 -14.12 -16.76 13.07
C MET A 259 -13.68 -15.76 11.99
N LEU A 260 -14.45 -15.63 10.90
CA LEU A 260 -14.15 -14.66 9.83
C LEU A 260 -14.02 -13.22 10.37
N ASN A 261 -14.80 -12.87 11.40
CA ASN A 261 -14.68 -11.58 12.07
C ASN A 261 -13.31 -11.40 12.76
N ASP A 262 -12.75 -12.45 13.38
CA ASP A 262 -11.44 -12.37 14.01
C ASP A 262 -10.34 -12.16 12.95
N LEU A 263 -10.45 -12.86 11.81
CA LEU A 263 -9.57 -12.64 10.66
C LEU A 263 -9.66 -11.20 10.15
N TRP A 264 -10.87 -10.65 10.06
CA TRP A 264 -11.09 -9.27 9.66
C TRP A 264 -10.46 -8.27 10.64
N GLN A 265 -10.68 -8.45 11.94
CA GLN A 265 -10.09 -7.56 12.95
C GLN A 265 -8.56 -7.64 12.93
N ALA A 266 -7.97 -8.83 12.74
CA ALA A 266 -6.53 -9.00 12.61
C ALA A 266 -5.98 -8.28 11.37
N PHE A 267 -6.69 -8.38 10.24
CA PHE A 267 -6.33 -7.70 9.00
C PHE A 267 -6.43 -6.17 9.15
N LYS A 268 -7.55 -5.66 9.66
CA LYS A 268 -7.77 -4.23 9.92
C LYS A 268 -6.67 -3.65 10.83
N LEU A 269 -6.36 -4.32 11.93
CA LEU A 269 -5.29 -3.92 12.84
C LEU A 269 -3.93 -3.90 12.14
N SER A 270 -3.60 -4.96 11.39
CA SER A 270 -2.33 -5.04 10.67
C SER A 270 -2.16 -3.93 9.64
N GLN A 271 -3.21 -3.61 8.88
CA GLN A 271 -3.24 -2.53 7.91
C GLN A 271 -3.06 -1.16 8.59
N GLN A 272 -3.80 -0.92 9.68
CA GLN A 272 -3.72 0.34 10.44
C GLN A 272 -2.31 0.57 10.98
N LEU A 273 -1.72 -0.44 11.63
CA LEU A 273 -0.38 -0.31 12.19
C LEU A 273 0.70 -0.20 11.12
N ALA A 274 0.62 -0.96 10.03
CA ALA A 274 1.54 -0.85 8.90
C ALA A 274 1.50 0.55 8.27
N THR A 275 0.30 1.11 8.08
CA THR A 275 0.10 2.48 7.59
C THR A 275 0.74 3.51 8.53
N PHE A 276 0.52 3.35 9.83
CA PHE A 276 1.11 4.21 10.86
C PHE A 276 2.65 4.15 10.83
N CYS A 277 3.23 2.96 10.90
CA CYS A 277 4.69 2.75 10.85
C CYS A 277 5.30 3.34 9.58
N MET A 278 4.68 3.11 8.42
CA MET A 278 5.12 3.63 7.14
C MET A 278 5.15 5.16 7.12
N LYS A 279 4.11 5.82 7.65
CA LYS A 279 4.08 7.29 7.77
C LYS A 279 5.25 7.82 8.60
N HIS A 280 5.58 7.15 9.70
CA HIS A 280 6.71 7.52 10.56
C HIS A 280 8.07 7.33 9.87
N VAL A 281 8.25 6.21 9.16
CA VAL A 281 9.45 5.97 8.34
C VAL A 281 9.62 7.07 7.29
N LEU A 282 8.59 7.32 6.47
CA LEU A 282 8.66 8.35 5.42
C LEU A 282 8.93 9.75 5.99
N THR A 283 8.27 10.12 7.08
CA THR A 283 8.50 11.42 7.75
C THR A 283 9.95 11.57 8.20
N ARG A 284 10.56 10.49 8.72
CA ARG A 284 11.96 10.52 9.15
C ARG A 284 12.92 10.65 7.97
N LEU A 285 12.66 9.94 6.87
CA LEU A 285 13.47 10.02 5.65
C LEU A 285 13.41 11.40 5.01
N MET A 286 12.23 12.02 4.94
CA MET A 286 12.07 13.38 4.39
C MET A 286 12.84 14.41 5.23
N LYS A 287 12.74 14.35 6.57
CA LYS A 287 13.49 15.23 7.47
C LYS A 287 15.01 15.10 7.33
N ASN A 288 15.51 13.90 7.01
CA ASN A 288 16.95 13.69 6.81
C ASN A 288 17.42 14.25 5.46
N LYS A 289 16.62 14.11 4.38
CA LYS A 289 16.95 14.73 3.07
C LYS A 289 17.01 16.25 3.12
N ASP A 290 16.16 16.90 3.92
CA ASP A 290 16.21 18.37 4.09
C ASP A 290 17.45 18.84 4.86
N ARG A 291 18.11 17.96 5.61
CA ARG A 291 19.39 18.25 6.31
C ARG A 291 20.62 18.04 5.44
N GLU A 292 20.49 17.25 4.36
CA GLU A 292 21.58 16.93 3.43
C GLU A 292 21.69 17.90 2.26
N LYS A 293 20.85 18.94 2.17
CA LYS A 293 21.07 20.08 1.27
C LYS A 293 21.99 21.08 1.96
N PRO A 294 23.28 21.16 1.58
CA PRO A 294 24.11 22.28 2.00
C PRO A 294 23.61 23.51 1.22
N TRP A 295 23.52 24.64 1.92
CA TRP A 295 23.62 25.94 1.26
C TRP A 295 24.99 26.06 0.58
#